data_AF-A0A2H0PCI2-F1
#
_entry.id   AF-A0A2H0PCI2-F1
#
_cell.length_a   1.000
_cell.length_b   1.000
_cell.length_c   1.000
_cell.angle_alpha   90.00
_cell.angle_beta   90.00
_cell.angle_gamma   90.00
#
_symmetry.space_group_name_H-M   'P 1'
#
loop_
_entity.id
_entity.type
_entity.pdbx_description
1 polymer ?
#
loop_
_entity_poly.entity_id
_entity_poly.type
_entity_poly.pdbx_seq_one_letter_code
_entity_poly.pdbx_strand_id
1 'polypeptide(L)'
;MNKIAIVVIIFIGLGAPFVRAQSDDEGAALSRPMRIAIHFYETGEDIQAMDRFMEILTKGDPSERSMANEYINLITHRMNGSGGAGGAPAPRPGTTVAEPVNVNAASAIKRADPAASARAPDMISDGEAARSTRNASLDSLDGRSSRSTRRKSPAPRARADDMPAANKNLMRKEIRARLRSAVERSMRDIKSIDGVRVVMRENGDPEAIGIPTPLLFQSGIAFQSSSTRILSPLTKLVFALGTAQAVILPEGTAVGDAKVLDMRRTMGISSHLFNAGVSPPRVRVNLLNTQVDIPKGLLDFKG
;
A
#
# COMPACT_ATOMS: atom_id res chain seq x y z
N MET A 1 7.35 -6.11 20.48
CA MET A 1 7.10 -5.57 19.11
C MET A 1 6.06 -4.48 19.24
N ASN A 2 6.35 -3.26 18.75
CA ASN A 2 5.50 -2.11 19.04
C ASN A 2 4.33 -2.02 18.05
N LYS A 3 3.23 -2.68 18.39
CA LYS A 3 1.95 -2.43 17.73
C LYS A 3 1.49 -1.01 18.10
N ILE A 4 1.19 -0.21 17.08
CA ILE A 4 0.43 1.03 17.20
C ILE A 4 -0.92 0.72 16.53
N ALA A 5 -2.01 1.15 17.17
CA ALA A 5 -3.36 0.73 16.83
C ALA A 5 -4.25 1.97 16.75
N ILE A 6 -4.25 2.60 15.58
CA ILE A 6 -5.20 3.67 15.28
C ILE A 6 -6.58 3.03 15.14
N VAL A 7 -7.56 3.59 15.86
CA VAL A 7 -8.89 3.02 16.11
C VAL A 7 -9.95 4.13 16.05
N VAL A 8 -11.15 3.82 15.56
CA VAL A 8 -12.20 4.79 15.16
C VAL A 8 -13.58 4.12 15.32
N ILE A 9 -14.32 4.39 16.43
CA ILE A 9 -15.42 3.51 16.91
C ILE A 9 -16.54 4.23 17.72
N ILE A 10 -17.78 3.71 17.62
CA ILE A 10 -19.07 4.13 18.24
C ILE A 10 -19.65 3.03 19.13
N PHE A 11 -20.55 3.35 20.09
CA PHE A 11 -21.42 2.38 20.80
C PHE A 11 -22.88 2.81 21.07
N ILE A 12 -23.67 1.79 21.50
CA ILE A 12 -24.94 1.72 22.29
C ILE A 12 -26.01 0.85 21.59
N GLY A 13 -26.58 -0.21 22.19
CA GLY A 13 -26.26 -0.84 23.50
C GLY A 13 -27.24 -1.96 23.96
N LEU A 14 -26.84 -2.65 25.05
CA LEU A 14 -27.57 -3.65 25.89
C LEU A 14 -28.10 -4.97 25.27
N GLY A 15 -27.55 -6.10 25.76
CA GLY A 15 -28.08 -7.47 25.64
C GLY A 15 -27.04 -8.51 26.11
N ALA A 16 -27.42 -9.49 26.95
CA ALA A 16 -26.49 -10.45 27.59
C ALA A 16 -27.24 -11.71 28.10
N PRO A 17 -26.57 -12.84 28.46
CA PRO A 17 -25.19 -13.28 28.18
C PRO A 17 -25.11 -14.75 27.64
N PHE A 18 -23.90 -15.33 27.65
CA PHE A 18 -23.59 -16.76 27.90
C PHE A 18 -23.74 -17.81 26.77
N VAL A 19 -22.64 -18.51 26.46
CA VAL A 19 -22.45 -19.99 26.54
C VAL A 19 -21.09 -20.37 25.91
N ARG A 20 -20.50 -21.49 26.35
CA ARG A 20 -19.17 -22.02 25.95
C ARG A 20 -19.33 -23.49 25.53
N ALA A 21 -18.75 -23.89 24.39
CA ALA A 21 -18.59 -25.29 23.99
C ALA A 21 -17.32 -25.46 23.11
N GLN A 22 -16.81 -26.68 23.04
CA GLN A 22 -15.63 -27.08 22.24
C GLN A 22 -16.07 -27.88 21.02
N SER A 23 -15.25 -27.84 19.96
CA SER A 23 -14.84 -29.05 19.22
C SER A 23 -13.71 -28.71 18.25
N ASP A 24 -12.49 -29.16 18.55
CA ASP A 24 -11.49 -29.40 17.52
C ASP A 24 -11.84 -30.73 16.84
N ASP A 25 -12.05 -30.75 15.52
CA ASP A 25 -11.43 -31.75 14.63
C ASP A 25 -11.54 -31.40 13.13
N GLU A 26 -10.76 -32.12 12.32
CA GLU A 26 -10.73 -32.27 10.86
C GLU A 26 -11.40 -31.21 9.94
N GLY A 27 -10.54 -30.53 9.16
CA GLY A 27 -10.77 -30.40 7.72
C GLY A 27 -11.98 -29.57 7.26
N ALA A 28 -12.34 -28.50 7.98
CA ALA A 28 -13.47 -27.62 7.68
C ALA A 28 -13.61 -27.27 6.17
N ALA A 29 -14.56 -27.93 5.49
CA ALA A 29 -14.77 -27.79 4.07
C ALA A 29 -15.40 -26.42 3.74
N LEU A 30 -14.55 -25.45 3.40
CA LEU A 30 -14.86 -24.05 3.09
C LEU A 30 -16.24 -23.88 2.45
N SER A 31 -17.01 -22.90 2.89
CA SER A 31 -18.38 -22.67 2.44
C SER A 31 -18.44 -22.46 0.92
N ARG A 32 -19.62 -22.70 0.33
CA ARG A 32 -19.84 -22.46 -1.10
C ARG A 32 -19.52 -21.01 -1.51
N PRO A 33 -19.96 -19.94 -0.80
CA PRO A 33 -19.56 -18.58 -1.16
C PRO A 33 -18.05 -18.35 -0.98
N MET A 34 -17.41 -18.93 0.05
CA MET A 34 -15.97 -18.76 0.28
C MET A 34 -15.12 -19.36 -0.84
N ARG A 35 -15.43 -20.57 -1.30
CA ARG A 35 -14.78 -21.17 -2.48
C ARG A 35 -14.97 -20.35 -3.75
N ILE A 36 -16.15 -19.75 -3.95
CA ILE A 36 -16.43 -18.88 -5.10
C ILE A 36 -15.63 -17.57 -5.01
N ALA A 37 -15.52 -16.96 -3.83
CA ALA A 37 -14.72 -15.74 -3.62
C ALA A 37 -13.22 -15.98 -3.89
N ILE A 38 -12.68 -17.12 -3.43
CA ILE A 38 -11.30 -17.55 -3.68
C ILE A 38 -11.07 -17.80 -5.17
N HIS A 39 -12.01 -18.43 -5.88
CA HIS A 39 -11.90 -18.64 -7.33
C HIS A 39 -11.78 -17.31 -8.09
N PHE A 40 -12.62 -16.31 -7.78
CA PHE A 40 -12.49 -14.97 -8.38
C PHE A 40 -11.17 -14.27 -8.02
N TYR A 41 -10.64 -14.49 -6.82
CA TYR A 41 -9.31 -13.96 -6.44
C TYR A 41 -8.18 -14.60 -7.27
N GLU A 42 -8.25 -15.91 -7.49
CA GLU A 42 -7.24 -16.68 -8.23
C GLU A 42 -7.29 -16.41 -9.75
N THR A 43 -8.48 -16.19 -10.34
CA THR A 43 -8.62 -15.75 -11.74
C THR A 43 -8.24 -14.29 -11.99
N GLY A 44 -8.01 -13.50 -10.93
CA GLY A 44 -7.64 -12.08 -11.02
C GLY A 44 -8.82 -11.11 -11.07
N GLU A 45 -10.05 -11.58 -10.87
CA GLU A 45 -11.27 -10.77 -10.85
C GLU A 45 -11.47 -10.06 -9.48
N ASP A 46 -10.47 -9.27 -9.09
CA ASP A 46 -10.34 -8.60 -7.76
C ASP A 46 -11.64 -7.92 -7.28
N ILE A 47 -12.36 -7.25 -8.18
CA ILE A 47 -13.61 -6.54 -7.86
C ILE A 47 -14.72 -7.52 -7.43
N GLN A 48 -14.90 -8.61 -8.18
CA GLN A 48 -15.91 -9.63 -7.85
C GLN A 48 -15.51 -10.45 -6.62
N ALA A 49 -14.22 -10.75 -6.48
CA ALA A 49 -13.67 -11.40 -5.29
C ALA A 49 -13.96 -10.56 -4.03
N MET A 50 -13.61 -9.27 -4.05
CA MET A 50 -13.82 -8.35 -2.92
C MET A 50 -15.30 -8.25 -2.54
N ASP A 51 -16.20 -8.14 -3.52
CA ASP A 51 -17.64 -8.07 -3.26
C ASP A 51 -18.19 -9.35 -2.60
N ARG A 52 -17.67 -10.54 -2.99
CA ARG A 52 -18.03 -11.80 -2.33
C ARG A 52 -17.43 -11.94 -0.94
N PHE A 53 -16.19 -11.52 -0.71
CA PHE A 53 -15.63 -11.49 0.65
C PHE A 53 -16.39 -10.52 1.56
N MET A 54 -16.86 -9.36 1.06
CA MET A 54 -17.73 -8.45 1.83
C MET A 54 -19.10 -9.06 2.20
N GLU A 55 -19.65 -9.91 1.34
CA GLU A 55 -20.86 -10.70 1.65
C GLU A 55 -20.59 -11.76 2.73
N ILE A 56 -19.42 -12.43 2.70
CA ILE A 56 -19.01 -13.41 3.72
C ILE A 56 -18.75 -12.73 5.07
N LEU A 57 -18.14 -11.53 5.09
CA LEU A 57 -17.93 -10.76 6.32
C LEU A 57 -19.21 -10.38 7.05
N THR A 58 -20.30 -10.17 6.32
CA THR A 58 -21.59 -9.71 6.88
C THR A 58 -22.56 -10.86 7.14
N LYS A 59 -22.75 -11.76 6.17
CA LYS A 59 -23.74 -12.85 6.22
C LYS A 59 -23.11 -14.25 6.43
N GLY A 60 -21.82 -14.42 6.15
CA GLY A 60 -21.14 -15.71 6.17
C GLY A 60 -20.72 -16.17 7.55
N ASP A 61 -20.24 -17.43 7.63
CA ASP A 61 -19.90 -18.12 8.86
C ASP A 61 -18.78 -17.41 9.64
N PRO A 62 -18.90 -17.21 10.97
CA PRO A 62 -17.92 -16.47 11.77
C PRO A 62 -16.48 -16.97 11.66
N SER A 63 -16.29 -18.27 11.45
CA SER A 63 -14.98 -18.91 11.23
C SER A 63 -14.27 -18.44 9.96
N GLU A 64 -15.01 -18.14 8.90
CA GLU A 64 -14.45 -17.73 7.60
C GLU A 64 -14.11 -16.25 7.52
N ARG A 65 -14.68 -15.43 8.42
CA ARG A 65 -14.55 -13.97 8.39
C ARG A 65 -13.10 -13.48 8.55
N SER A 66 -12.25 -14.20 9.31
CA SER A 66 -10.81 -13.86 9.41
C SER A 66 -10.11 -14.02 8.06
N MET A 67 -10.32 -15.15 7.39
CA MET A 67 -9.75 -15.41 6.06
C MET A 67 -10.29 -14.42 5.01
N ALA A 68 -11.59 -14.10 5.04
CA ALA A 68 -12.18 -13.13 4.12
C ALA A 68 -11.57 -11.72 4.27
N ASN A 69 -11.33 -11.28 5.51
CA ASN A 69 -10.64 -10.02 5.81
C ASN A 69 -9.17 -10.04 5.35
N GLU A 70 -8.48 -11.17 5.43
CA GLU A 70 -7.11 -11.33 4.90
C GLU A 70 -7.08 -11.27 3.37
N TYR A 71 -7.97 -11.99 2.67
CA TYR A 71 -8.10 -11.91 1.22
C TYR A 71 -8.43 -10.47 0.74
N ILE A 72 -9.30 -9.72 1.43
CA ILE A 72 -9.58 -8.32 1.09
C ILE A 72 -8.33 -7.43 1.20
N ASN A 73 -7.49 -7.62 2.22
CA ASN A 73 -6.22 -6.89 2.32
C ASN A 73 -5.28 -7.27 1.15
N LEU A 74 -5.18 -8.56 0.81
CA LEU A 74 -4.36 -9.06 -0.31
C LEU A 74 -4.83 -8.52 -1.68
N ILE A 75 -6.14 -8.54 -1.95
CA ILE A 75 -6.78 -7.92 -3.12
C ILE A 75 -6.40 -6.43 -3.20
N THR A 76 -6.51 -5.72 -2.08
CA THR A 76 -6.23 -4.28 -2.04
C THR A 76 -4.75 -3.99 -2.28
N HIS A 77 -3.85 -4.80 -1.74
CA HIS A 77 -2.42 -4.71 -2.03
C HIS A 77 -2.08 -5.05 -3.49
N ARG A 78 -2.81 -5.98 -4.13
CA ARG A 78 -2.69 -6.25 -5.57
C ARG A 78 -3.15 -5.04 -6.40
N MET A 79 -4.40 -4.59 -6.23
CA MET A 79 -4.96 -3.46 -6.99
C MET A 79 -4.17 -2.14 -6.89
N ASN A 80 -3.50 -1.88 -5.76
CA ASN A 80 -2.68 -0.66 -5.57
C ASN A 80 -1.16 -0.90 -5.78
N GLY A 81 -0.72 -2.14 -5.97
CA GLY A 81 0.70 -2.52 -6.03
C GLY A 81 1.16 -3.09 -7.39
N SER A 82 0.31 -3.86 -8.07
CA SER A 82 0.52 -4.25 -9.47
C SER A 82 -0.31 -3.34 -10.37
N GLY A 83 0.36 -2.51 -11.16
CA GLY A 83 -0.28 -1.56 -12.07
C GLY A 83 -1.00 -2.27 -13.23
N GLY A 84 -2.32 -2.44 -13.09
CA GLY A 84 -3.18 -3.09 -14.09
C GLY A 84 -3.35 -4.60 -13.87
N ALA A 85 -4.47 -5.14 -14.34
CA ALA A 85 -4.75 -6.57 -14.28
C ALA A 85 -3.81 -7.34 -15.21
N GLY A 86 -3.01 -8.27 -14.67
CA GLY A 86 -2.02 -9.00 -15.47
C GLY A 86 -1.24 -10.10 -14.74
N GLY A 87 -1.77 -11.33 -14.79
CA GLY A 87 -0.96 -12.55 -14.93
C GLY A 87 -0.13 -13.09 -13.75
N ALA A 88 0.02 -12.39 -12.63
CA ALA A 88 0.70 -12.95 -11.45
C ALA A 88 -0.24 -13.86 -10.63
N PRO A 89 0.14 -15.13 -10.33
CA PRO A 89 -0.67 -16.01 -9.50
C PRO A 89 -0.82 -15.43 -8.08
N ALA A 90 -2.03 -15.53 -7.55
CA ALA A 90 -2.42 -14.80 -6.35
C ALA A 90 -1.82 -15.42 -5.06
N PRO A 91 -1.12 -14.65 -4.20
CA PRO A 91 -0.54 -15.19 -2.97
C PRO A 91 -1.66 -15.57 -1.99
N ARG A 92 -1.81 -16.87 -1.69
CA ARG A 92 -2.77 -17.36 -0.70
C ARG A 92 -2.32 -17.05 0.73
N PRO A 93 -3.23 -16.62 1.64
CA PRO A 93 -2.94 -16.54 3.07
C PRO A 93 -2.50 -17.91 3.62
N GLY A 94 -1.61 -17.90 4.61
CA GLY A 94 -1.03 -19.11 5.22
C GLY A 94 -0.03 -19.89 4.35
N THR A 95 0.08 -19.62 3.05
CA THR A 95 0.93 -20.39 2.13
C THR A 95 2.37 -19.86 2.11
N THR A 96 3.14 -20.15 3.17
CA THR A 96 4.60 -19.96 3.15
C THR A 96 5.28 -21.09 2.38
N VAL A 97 5.11 -21.11 1.05
CA VAL A 97 6.05 -21.83 0.18
C VAL A 97 7.35 -21.05 0.17
N ALA A 98 8.27 -21.45 1.05
CA ALA A 98 9.65 -21.02 0.97
C ALA A 98 10.32 -21.75 -0.20
N GLU A 99 10.30 -21.16 -1.39
CA GLU A 99 11.20 -21.59 -2.46
C GLU A 99 12.64 -21.39 -1.99
N PRO A 100 13.48 -22.44 -1.91
CA PRO A 100 14.90 -22.27 -1.68
C PRO A 100 15.52 -21.71 -2.96
N VAL A 101 15.75 -20.39 -2.99
CA VAL A 101 16.41 -19.72 -4.12
C VAL A 101 17.80 -20.35 -4.33
N ASN A 102 17.91 -21.18 -5.37
CA ASN A 102 19.14 -21.92 -5.68
C ASN A 102 20.20 -20.98 -6.28
N VAL A 103 20.94 -20.31 -5.39
CA VAL A 103 22.03 -19.39 -5.73
C VAL A 103 23.28 -20.12 -6.23
N ASN A 104 23.20 -20.72 -7.43
CA ASN A 104 24.36 -21.35 -8.08
C ASN A 104 24.30 -21.32 -9.61
N ALA A 105 24.20 -20.13 -10.21
CA ALA A 105 24.20 -19.93 -11.66
C ALA A 105 24.92 -18.64 -12.11
N ALA A 106 26.13 -18.36 -11.59
CA ALA A 106 26.82 -17.09 -11.81
C ALA A 106 28.36 -17.18 -12.03
N SER A 107 28.86 -18.22 -12.72
CA SER A 107 30.31 -18.42 -12.94
C SER A 107 30.67 -19.03 -14.32
N ALA A 108 30.35 -18.36 -15.45
CA ALA A 108 30.83 -18.79 -16.77
C ALA A 108 30.80 -17.71 -17.89
N ILE A 109 31.39 -16.51 -17.68
CA ILE A 109 31.66 -15.59 -18.81
C ILE A 109 33.07 -15.85 -19.34
N LYS A 110 33.18 -16.46 -20.53
CA LYS A 110 34.45 -16.67 -21.23
C LYS A 110 34.43 -15.95 -22.59
N ARG A 111 35.55 -15.34 -22.96
CA ARG A 111 35.68 -14.38 -24.08
C ARG A 111 35.86 -15.09 -25.43
N ALA A 112 35.27 -14.55 -26.50
CA ALA A 112 35.82 -14.59 -27.86
C ALA A 112 35.18 -13.54 -28.78
N ASP A 113 36.03 -12.70 -29.38
CA ASP A 113 35.85 -11.92 -30.61
C ASP A 113 36.94 -12.43 -31.60
N PRO A 114 36.94 -12.14 -32.93
CA PRO A 114 35.91 -11.51 -33.79
C PRO A 114 35.70 -12.27 -35.15
N ALA A 115 35.08 -11.59 -36.13
CA ALA A 115 35.35 -11.60 -37.58
C ALA A 115 34.40 -12.34 -38.58
N ALA A 116 33.77 -11.52 -39.42
CA ALA A 116 33.44 -11.64 -40.86
C ALA A 116 33.20 -13.02 -41.55
N SER A 117 32.07 -13.13 -42.30
CA SER A 117 32.03 -12.92 -43.77
C SER A 117 30.77 -13.50 -44.46
N ALA A 118 30.20 -12.77 -45.44
CA ALA A 118 29.31 -13.25 -46.54
C ALA A 118 27.97 -13.96 -46.16
N ARG A 119 26.92 -14.05 -47.01
CA ARG A 119 26.68 -13.65 -48.43
C ARG A 119 25.15 -13.40 -48.63
N ALA A 120 24.75 -12.80 -49.76
CA ALA A 120 23.33 -12.58 -50.14
C ALA A 120 22.64 -13.84 -50.73
N PRO A 121 21.34 -13.76 -51.08
CA PRO A 121 21.00 -13.48 -52.49
C PRO A 121 19.83 -12.51 -52.77
N ASP A 122 19.79 -12.04 -54.03
CA ASP A 122 18.69 -11.39 -54.79
C ASP A 122 17.44 -12.32 -54.99
N MET A 123 16.31 -12.01 -55.66
CA MET A 123 15.77 -10.93 -56.55
C MET A 123 14.20 -11.11 -56.64
N ILE A 124 13.29 -10.34 -57.29
CA ILE A 124 13.19 -9.08 -58.10
C ILE A 124 11.77 -8.46 -57.83
N SER A 125 11.49 -7.24 -58.35
CA SER A 125 10.16 -6.74 -58.84
C SER A 125 8.94 -6.61 -57.89
N ASP A 126 8.01 -5.66 -58.05
CA ASP A 126 7.93 -4.39 -58.83
C ASP A 126 6.78 -3.52 -58.23
N GLY A 127 6.74 -2.19 -58.44
CA GLY A 127 5.61 -1.37 -57.94
C GLY A 127 5.82 0.15 -57.77
N GLU A 128 6.10 0.85 -58.86
CA GLU A 128 6.25 2.31 -59.00
C GLU A 128 5.17 3.21 -58.35
N ALA A 129 5.56 4.33 -57.68
CA ALA A 129 5.10 5.71 -58.00
C ALA A 129 5.65 6.86 -57.11
N ALA A 130 5.93 8.01 -57.76
CA ALA A 130 5.88 9.40 -57.26
C ALA A 130 6.89 9.98 -56.22
N ARG A 131 7.87 10.77 -56.72
CA ARG A 131 8.13 12.23 -56.47
C ARG A 131 8.23 12.76 -55.00
N SER A 132 9.16 13.67 -54.63
CA SER A 132 10.13 14.50 -55.37
C SER A 132 11.33 14.97 -54.53
N THR A 133 12.53 14.77 -55.07
CA THR A 133 13.59 15.77 -55.40
C THR A 133 13.80 17.06 -54.58
N ARG A 134 15.10 17.37 -54.35
CA ARG A 134 15.79 18.68 -54.07
C ARG A 134 16.12 19.03 -52.61
N ASN A 135 17.23 19.73 -52.30
CA ASN A 135 18.60 19.78 -52.86
C ASN A 135 19.51 20.68 -51.98
N ALA A 136 20.84 20.54 -52.12
CA ALA A 136 21.93 21.40 -51.60
C ALA A 136 22.08 21.44 -50.05
N SER A 137 23.26 21.26 -49.42
CA SER A 137 24.68 21.56 -49.70
C SER A 137 25.17 22.92 -49.17
N LEU A 138 26.18 22.84 -48.28
CA LEU A 138 27.43 23.63 -48.22
C LEU A 138 27.32 25.17 -48.35
N ASP A 139 27.91 25.99 -47.48
CA ASP A 139 29.34 26.00 -47.14
C ASP A 139 29.65 26.93 -45.94
N SER A 140 30.79 26.75 -45.27
CA SER A 140 31.62 27.75 -44.54
C SER A 140 32.55 27.07 -43.54
N LEU A 141 33.86 27.12 -43.79
CA LEU A 141 34.93 26.76 -42.85
C LEU A 141 35.66 28.03 -42.36
N ASP A 142 35.78 28.24 -41.05
CA ASP A 142 36.95 28.89 -40.43
C ASP A 142 36.99 28.63 -38.90
N GLY A 143 38.09 28.96 -38.24
CA GLY A 143 37.96 29.66 -36.96
C GLY A 143 38.38 28.98 -35.65
N ARG A 144 39.63 28.52 -35.55
CA ARG A 144 40.48 28.61 -34.33
C ARG A 144 40.17 27.78 -33.06
N SER A 145 41.23 27.11 -32.61
CA SER A 145 41.74 27.10 -31.22
C SER A 145 40.94 26.40 -30.10
N SER A 146 41.26 25.11 -29.95
CA SER A 146 41.63 24.47 -28.68
C SER A 146 41.10 25.05 -27.35
N ARG A 147 40.11 24.39 -26.76
CA ARG A 147 40.04 24.26 -25.29
C ARG A 147 39.57 22.88 -24.87
N SER A 148 40.47 22.12 -24.25
CA SER A 148 40.16 20.82 -23.65
C SER A 148 39.15 20.99 -22.53
N THR A 149 37.88 20.69 -22.80
CA THR A 149 36.81 20.60 -21.80
C THR A 149 36.97 19.32 -20.98
N ARG A 150 38.03 19.32 -20.16
CA ARG A 150 38.35 18.36 -19.09
C ARG A 150 37.07 17.76 -18.51
N ARG A 151 36.69 16.56 -18.98
CA ARG A 151 35.54 15.81 -18.47
C ARG A 151 35.69 15.73 -16.95
N LYS A 152 34.78 16.38 -16.22
CA LYS A 152 34.66 16.15 -14.78
C LYS A 152 34.24 14.70 -14.61
N SER A 153 35.19 13.83 -14.23
CA SER A 153 34.86 12.50 -13.76
C SER A 153 33.77 12.64 -12.69
N PRO A 154 32.66 11.88 -12.76
CA PRO A 154 31.67 11.93 -11.71
C PRO A 154 32.36 11.56 -10.40
N ALA A 155 32.23 12.42 -9.39
CA ALA A 155 32.81 12.14 -8.08
C ALA A 155 32.32 10.77 -7.59
N PRO A 156 33.19 9.95 -6.97
CA PRO A 156 32.75 8.67 -6.43
C PRO A 156 31.58 8.93 -5.48
N ARG A 157 30.47 8.22 -5.69
CA ARG A 157 29.32 8.25 -4.77
C ARG A 157 29.81 7.74 -3.42
N ALA A 158 30.11 8.65 -2.51
CA ALA A 158 30.49 8.33 -1.13
C ALA A 158 29.38 7.43 -0.56
N ARG A 159 29.74 6.18 -0.26
CA ARG A 159 28.77 5.24 0.30
C ARG A 159 28.44 5.71 1.70
N ALA A 160 27.17 5.61 2.10
CA ALA A 160 26.74 6.06 3.43
C ALA A 160 27.46 5.31 4.58
N ASP A 161 28.08 4.19 4.23
CA ASP A 161 28.90 3.33 5.08
C ASP A 161 30.21 3.98 5.54
N ASP A 162 30.81 4.91 4.78
CA ASP A 162 32.11 5.53 5.14
C ASP A 162 32.01 6.62 6.23
N MET A 163 30.81 7.05 6.63
CA MET A 163 30.69 8.05 7.71
C MET A 163 31.07 7.47 9.10
N PRO A 164 31.84 8.21 9.92
CA PRO A 164 32.18 7.79 11.28
C PRO A 164 30.93 7.67 12.16
N ALA A 165 30.97 6.76 13.14
CA ALA A 165 29.81 6.40 13.95
C ALA A 165 29.17 7.59 14.70
N ALA A 166 29.98 8.57 15.12
CA ALA A 166 29.49 9.81 15.73
C ALA A 166 28.54 10.58 14.79
N ASN A 167 28.93 10.79 13.53
CA ASN A 167 28.11 11.49 12.53
C ASN A 167 26.83 10.72 12.21
N LYS A 168 26.92 9.38 12.09
CA LYS A 168 25.74 8.51 11.92
C LYS A 168 24.77 8.64 13.10
N ASN A 169 25.26 8.77 14.33
CA ASN A 169 24.42 8.96 15.52
C ASN A 169 23.81 10.37 15.62
N LEU A 170 24.56 11.42 15.27
CA LEU A 170 24.05 12.80 15.18
C LEU A 170 22.95 12.90 14.10
N MET A 171 23.20 12.36 12.91
CA MET A 171 22.22 12.34 11.81
C MET A 171 20.96 11.54 12.21
N ARG A 172 21.10 10.39 12.89
CA ARG A 172 19.96 9.64 13.45
C ARG A 172 19.17 10.45 14.50
N LYS A 173 19.85 11.23 15.36
CA LYS A 173 19.21 12.12 16.34
C LYS A 173 18.44 13.24 15.64
N GLU A 174 19.03 13.85 14.62
CA GLU A 174 18.38 14.91 13.84
C GLU A 174 17.18 14.40 13.04
N ILE A 175 17.29 13.26 12.35
CA ILE A 175 16.18 12.61 11.65
C ILE A 175 15.03 12.33 12.62
N ARG A 176 15.31 11.77 13.81
CA ARG A 176 14.30 11.54 14.86
C ARG A 176 13.65 12.84 15.35
N ALA A 177 14.41 13.92 15.50
CA ALA A 177 13.87 15.22 15.86
C ALA A 177 12.94 15.79 14.76
N ARG A 178 13.38 15.76 13.50
CA ARG A 178 12.58 16.17 12.33
C ARG A 178 11.29 15.35 12.20
N LEU A 179 11.35 14.03 12.41
CA LEU A 179 10.18 13.14 12.41
C LEU A 179 9.22 13.47 13.56
N ARG A 180 9.71 13.68 14.79
CA ARG A 180 8.86 14.09 15.91
C ARG A 180 8.19 15.44 15.66
N SER A 181 8.91 16.43 15.15
CA SER A 181 8.30 17.71 14.74
C SER A 181 7.26 17.55 13.62
N ALA A 182 7.40 16.55 12.74
CA ALA A 182 6.39 16.24 11.73
C ALA A 182 5.14 15.55 12.33
N VAL A 183 5.31 14.66 13.33
CA VAL A 183 4.21 14.13 14.15
C VAL A 183 3.48 15.27 14.85
N GLU A 184 4.18 16.10 15.62
CA GLU A 184 3.59 17.22 16.39
C GLU A 184 2.80 18.21 15.52
N ARG A 185 3.31 18.55 14.32
CA ARG A 185 2.59 19.38 13.35
C ARG A 185 1.35 18.68 12.82
N SER A 186 1.49 17.45 12.31
CA SER A 186 0.36 16.69 11.76
C SER A 186 -0.73 16.46 12.82
N MET A 187 -0.35 16.21 14.08
CA MET A 187 -1.27 16.11 15.20
C MET A 187 -1.94 17.42 15.57
N ARG A 188 -1.26 18.57 15.42
CA ARG A 188 -1.86 19.90 15.60
C ARG A 188 -2.88 20.19 14.50
N ASP A 189 -2.52 19.93 13.25
CA ASP A 189 -3.38 20.11 12.09
C ASP A 189 -4.66 19.27 12.27
N ILE A 190 -4.53 17.97 12.61
CA ILE A 190 -5.65 17.05 12.87
C ILE A 190 -6.51 17.52 14.07
N LYS A 191 -5.91 17.95 15.18
CA LYS A 191 -6.63 18.45 16.36
C LYS A 191 -7.29 19.82 16.16
N SER A 192 -6.97 20.54 15.09
CA SER A 192 -7.58 21.83 14.75
C SER A 192 -8.89 21.71 13.96
N ILE A 193 -9.33 20.48 13.67
CA ILE A 193 -10.51 20.19 12.85
C ILE A 193 -11.64 19.75 13.78
N ASP A 194 -12.70 20.57 13.85
CA ASP A 194 -13.85 20.33 14.71
C ASP A 194 -14.47 18.94 14.48
N GLY A 195 -14.80 18.26 15.57
CA GLY A 195 -15.37 16.90 15.55
C GLY A 195 -14.36 15.77 15.42
N VAL A 196 -13.08 16.02 15.11
CA VAL A 196 -12.04 14.97 15.11
C VAL A 196 -11.57 14.69 16.55
N ARG A 197 -11.64 13.44 17.01
CA ARG A 197 -11.24 13.03 18.37
C ARG A 197 -9.90 12.30 18.34
N VAL A 198 -8.90 12.82 19.06
CA VAL A 198 -7.58 12.19 19.19
C VAL A 198 -7.38 11.62 20.59
N VAL A 199 -7.00 10.35 20.68
CA VAL A 199 -6.45 9.73 21.89
C VAL A 199 -4.93 9.66 21.76
N MET A 200 -4.24 10.17 22.78
CA MET A 200 -2.78 10.13 22.90
C MET A 200 -2.38 9.03 23.89
N ARG A 201 -1.27 8.34 23.64
CA ARG A 201 -0.63 7.45 24.61
C ARG A 201 0.22 8.26 25.60
N GLU A 202 0.49 7.68 26.77
CA GLU A 202 1.34 8.26 27.83
C GLU A 202 2.71 8.77 27.34
N ASN A 203 3.27 8.14 26.30
CA ASN A 203 4.56 8.52 25.73
C ASN A 203 4.51 9.72 24.76
N GLY A 204 3.34 10.31 24.55
CA GLY A 204 3.12 11.47 23.67
C GLY A 204 2.89 11.14 22.19
N ASP A 205 2.94 9.87 21.79
CA ASP A 205 2.53 9.46 20.44
C ASP A 205 0.99 9.39 20.34
N PRO A 206 0.40 9.63 19.15
CA PRO A 206 -1.01 9.31 18.93
C PRO A 206 -1.23 7.82 19.08
N GLU A 207 -2.25 7.44 19.84
CA GLU A 207 -2.73 6.08 19.86
C GLU A 207 -3.78 5.88 18.76
N ALA A 208 -4.81 6.73 18.75
CA ALA A 208 -5.97 6.58 17.88
C ALA A 208 -6.64 7.93 17.55
N ILE A 209 -7.32 7.99 16.39
CA ILE A 209 -7.79 9.24 15.76
C ILE A 209 -9.16 8.99 15.12
N GLY A 210 -10.23 9.22 15.87
CA GLY A 210 -11.60 9.18 15.36
C GLY A 210 -11.90 10.37 14.45
N ILE A 211 -12.42 10.11 13.27
CA ILE A 211 -12.73 11.13 12.24
C ILE A 211 -14.19 10.93 11.81
N PRO A 212 -15.10 11.92 11.96
CA PRO A 212 -16.49 11.73 11.57
C PRO A 212 -16.62 11.43 10.08
N THR A 213 -17.39 10.40 9.72
CA THR A 213 -17.70 10.02 8.33
C THR A 213 -18.10 11.22 7.43
N PRO A 214 -18.95 12.18 7.89
CA PRO A 214 -19.28 13.38 7.09
C PRO A 214 -18.14 14.38 6.86
N LEU A 215 -17.00 14.23 7.54
CA LEU A 215 -15.79 15.02 7.25
C LEU A 215 -14.91 14.40 6.16
N LEU A 216 -15.07 13.11 5.88
CA LEU A 216 -14.34 12.43 4.80
C LEU A 216 -15.19 12.24 3.54
N PHE A 217 -16.46 11.85 3.66
CA PHE A 217 -17.29 11.40 2.53
C PHE A 217 -18.50 12.28 2.29
N GLN A 218 -18.79 12.61 1.03
CA GLN A 218 -19.99 13.37 0.65
C GLN A 218 -21.19 12.44 0.41
N SER A 219 -20.98 11.36 -0.35
CA SER A 219 -22.00 10.35 -0.66
C SER A 219 -21.32 9.05 -1.06
N GLY A 220 -21.92 7.92 -0.71
CA GLY A 220 -21.34 6.59 -0.95
C GLY A 220 -19.91 6.50 -0.42
N ILE A 221 -18.99 6.14 -1.31
CA ILE A 221 -17.54 6.03 -1.06
C ILE A 221 -16.75 7.28 -1.52
N ALA A 222 -17.41 8.31 -2.06
CA ALA A 222 -16.73 9.46 -2.65
C ALA A 222 -16.22 10.44 -1.58
N PHE A 223 -14.91 10.68 -1.59
CA PHE A 223 -14.29 11.71 -0.76
C PHE A 223 -14.80 13.11 -1.11
N GLN A 224 -15.11 13.92 -0.11
CA GLN A 224 -15.44 15.33 -0.33
C GLN A 224 -14.18 16.20 -0.51
N SER A 225 -14.30 17.35 -1.15
CA SER A 225 -13.17 18.25 -1.45
C SER A 225 -12.42 18.78 -0.21
N SER A 226 -13.11 18.90 0.93
CA SER A 226 -12.52 19.30 2.22
C SER A 226 -11.74 18.18 2.91
N SER A 227 -11.97 16.90 2.56
CA SER A 227 -11.35 15.74 3.22
C SER A 227 -9.82 15.74 3.15
N THR A 228 -9.25 16.36 2.09
CA THR A 228 -7.81 16.60 1.92
C THR A 228 -7.16 17.30 3.12
N ARG A 229 -7.93 18.13 3.85
CA ARG A 229 -7.47 18.80 5.09
C ARG A 229 -7.19 17.82 6.24
N ILE A 230 -7.84 16.66 6.24
CA ILE A 230 -7.63 15.58 7.22
C ILE A 230 -6.66 14.55 6.64
N LEU A 231 -6.89 14.12 5.40
CA LEU A 231 -6.12 13.06 4.73
C LEU A 231 -4.64 13.46 4.51
N SER A 232 -4.33 14.72 4.19
CA SER A 232 -2.93 15.13 4.00
C SER A 232 -2.11 15.12 5.32
N PRO A 233 -2.59 15.70 6.43
CA PRO A 233 -2.00 15.48 7.76
C PRO A 233 -1.95 14.02 8.18
N LEU A 234 -2.99 13.22 7.92
CA LEU A 234 -3.01 11.80 8.30
C LEU A 234 -1.94 11.00 7.55
N THR A 235 -1.80 11.20 6.24
CA THR A 235 -0.69 10.62 5.45
C THR A 235 0.67 11.03 6.00
N LYS A 236 0.88 12.33 6.27
CA LYS A 236 2.15 12.85 6.84
C LYS A 236 2.44 12.23 8.21
N LEU A 237 1.42 12.06 9.04
CA LEU A 237 1.53 11.42 10.35
C LEU A 237 1.94 9.96 10.21
N VAL A 238 1.27 9.19 9.36
CA VAL A 238 1.60 7.78 9.11
C VAL A 238 3.04 7.66 8.59
N PHE A 239 3.52 8.55 7.71
CA PHE A 239 4.94 8.61 7.34
C PHE A 239 5.85 8.91 8.55
N ALA A 240 5.54 9.95 9.33
CA ALA A 240 6.37 10.40 10.44
C ALA A 240 6.50 9.38 11.59
N LEU A 241 5.49 8.54 11.79
CA LEU A 241 5.49 7.42 12.76
C LEU A 241 6.39 6.23 12.33
N GLY A 242 7.04 6.28 11.17
CA GLY A 242 8.18 5.43 10.82
C GLY A 242 7.89 3.93 10.70
N THR A 243 8.12 3.16 11.78
CA THR A 243 7.87 1.71 11.83
C THR A 243 6.48 1.35 12.35
N ALA A 244 5.65 2.34 12.69
CA ALA A 244 4.26 2.12 13.05
C ALA A 244 3.48 1.46 11.91
N GLN A 245 2.62 0.52 12.28
CA GLN A 245 1.48 0.14 11.46
C GLN A 245 0.30 1.05 11.84
N ALA A 246 -0.44 1.50 10.84
CA ALA A 246 -1.78 2.05 11.01
C ALA A 246 -2.79 0.93 10.79
N VAL A 247 -3.72 0.78 11.71
CA VAL A 247 -4.94 0.01 11.47
C VAL A 247 -6.02 0.99 11.03
N ILE A 248 -6.90 0.57 10.12
CA ILE A 248 -8.12 1.31 9.81
C ILE A 248 -9.31 0.38 10.03
N LEU A 249 -10.33 0.90 10.72
CA LEU A 249 -11.57 0.21 11.04
C LEU A 249 -12.74 0.93 10.34
N PRO A 250 -13.83 0.21 9.98
CA PRO A 250 -15.07 0.84 9.55
C PRO A 250 -15.91 1.35 10.73
N GLU A 251 -16.74 2.36 10.45
CA GLU A 251 -17.76 2.86 11.37
C GLU A 251 -18.60 1.68 11.91
N GLY A 252 -18.86 1.68 13.23
CA GLY A 252 -19.64 0.63 13.90
C GLY A 252 -18.88 -0.64 14.33
N THR A 253 -17.56 -0.72 14.11
CA THR A 253 -16.77 -1.96 14.35
C THR A 253 -16.95 -2.57 15.74
N ALA A 254 -16.87 -1.82 16.85
CA ALA A 254 -16.96 -2.42 18.20
C ALA A 254 -18.36 -2.93 18.56
N VAL A 255 -19.41 -2.36 17.96
CA VAL A 255 -20.78 -2.87 18.12
C VAL A 255 -20.98 -4.15 17.30
N GLY A 256 -20.19 -4.32 16.23
CA GLY A 256 -20.38 -5.37 15.22
C GLY A 256 -21.33 -4.99 14.09
N ASP A 257 -21.92 -3.78 14.10
CA ASP A 257 -22.79 -3.25 13.04
C ASP A 257 -21.98 -2.51 11.94
N ALA A 258 -20.86 -3.11 11.52
CA ALA A 258 -20.01 -2.59 10.46
C ALA A 258 -20.68 -2.85 9.09
N LYS A 259 -21.28 -1.81 8.51
CA LYS A 259 -22.04 -1.91 7.26
C LYS A 259 -21.13 -2.01 6.05
N VAL A 260 -21.59 -2.68 4.98
CA VAL A 260 -20.85 -2.85 3.72
C VAL A 260 -20.39 -1.52 3.14
N LEU A 261 -21.19 -0.45 3.27
CA LEU A 261 -20.81 0.89 2.84
C LEU A 261 -19.57 1.40 3.57
N ASP A 262 -19.52 1.22 4.89
CA ASP A 262 -18.45 1.73 5.74
C ASP A 262 -17.19 0.88 5.62
N MET A 263 -17.34 -0.44 5.44
CA MET A 263 -16.23 -1.30 5.01
C MET A 263 -15.60 -0.81 3.69
N ARG A 264 -16.42 -0.47 2.68
CA ARG A 264 -15.91 0.08 1.40
C ARG A 264 -15.27 1.47 1.56
N ARG A 265 -15.79 2.31 2.46
CA ARG A 265 -15.16 3.61 2.83
C ARG A 265 -13.77 3.41 3.43
N THR A 266 -13.61 2.44 4.34
CA THR A 266 -12.31 2.06 4.90
C THR A 266 -11.33 1.59 3.82
N MET A 267 -11.80 0.82 2.83
CA MET A 267 -10.97 0.45 1.67
C MET A 267 -10.51 1.70 0.89
N GLY A 268 -11.39 2.67 0.67
CA GLY A 268 -11.06 3.96 0.05
C GLY A 268 -9.96 4.73 0.78
N ILE A 269 -10.00 4.78 2.11
CA ILE A 269 -8.94 5.42 2.93
C ILE A 269 -7.61 4.67 2.77
N SER A 270 -7.63 3.33 2.77
CA SER A 270 -6.41 2.54 2.57
C SER A 270 -5.79 2.77 1.18
N SER A 271 -6.60 2.80 0.11
CA SER A 271 -6.15 3.11 -1.24
C SER A 271 -5.59 4.53 -1.36
N HIS A 272 -6.21 5.53 -0.72
CA HIS A 272 -5.64 6.88 -0.65
C HIS A 272 -4.25 6.88 0.01
N LEU A 273 -4.03 6.13 1.09
CA LEU A 273 -2.72 6.03 1.72
C LEU A 273 -1.68 5.31 0.84
N PHE A 274 -2.05 4.25 0.14
CA PHE A 274 -1.17 3.55 -0.81
C PHE A 274 -0.80 4.45 -2.00
N ASN A 275 -1.77 5.14 -2.60
CA ASN A 275 -1.56 6.11 -3.67
C ASN A 275 -0.71 7.32 -3.24
N ALA A 276 -0.75 7.68 -1.95
CA ALA A 276 0.13 8.70 -1.37
C ALA A 276 1.51 8.15 -0.95
N GLY A 277 1.84 6.91 -1.30
CA GLY A 277 3.17 6.29 -1.13
C GLY A 277 3.41 5.60 0.22
N VAL A 278 2.39 5.42 1.06
CA VAL A 278 2.54 4.61 2.28
C VAL A 278 2.64 3.14 1.89
N SER A 279 3.67 2.43 2.37
CA SER A 279 3.91 1.05 1.92
C SER A 279 2.90 0.04 2.48
N PRO A 280 2.48 -0.99 1.69
CA PRO A 280 1.46 -1.97 2.08
C PRO A 280 1.57 -2.56 3.50
N PRO A 281 2.76 -3.01 3.99
CA PRO A 281 2.87 -3.62 5.32
C PRO A 281 2.61 -2.65 6.50
N ARG A 282 2.40 -1.37 6.21
CA ARG A 282 2.18 -0.30 7.19
C ARG A 282 0.71 0.11 7.34
N VAL A 283 -0.20 -0.34 6.47
CA VAL A 283 -1.63 -0.05 6.58
C VAL A 283 -2.40 -1.37 6.49
N ARG A 284 -3.02 -1.77 7.60
CA ARG A 284 -3.91 -2.94 7.64
C ARG A 284 -5.34 -2.47 7.81
N VAL A 285 -6.21 -2.90 6.91
CA VAL A 285 -7.66 -2.77 7.15
C VAL A 285 -8.11 -3.95 8.00
N ASN A 286 -8.91 -3.68 9.02
CA ASN A 286 -9.59 -4.72 9.79
C ASN A 286 -11.10 -4.45 9.80
N LEU A 287 -11.84 -5.31 9.10
CA LEU A 287 -13.29 -5.25 8.96
C LEU A 287 -14.03 -6.08 10.04
N LEU A 288 -13.32 -6.49 11.11
CA LEU A 288 -13.80 -7.41 12.14
C LEU A 288 -13.77 -6.77 13.52
N ASN A 289 -14.83 -6.97 14.31
CA ASN A 289 -14.88 -6.54 15.72
C ASN A 289 -13.79 -7.22 16.59
N THR A 290 -13.46 -8.48 16.30
CA THR A 290 -12.84 -9.41 17.27
C THR A 290 -11.31 -9.38 17.40
N GLN A 291 -10.58 -8.52 16.68
CA GLN A 291 -9.11 -8.65 16.53
C GLN A 291 -8.28 -7.41 16.94
N VAL A 292 -8.88 -6.32 17.40
CA VAL A 292 -8.17 -5.07 17.73
C VAL A 292 -8.68 -4.53 19.07
N ASP A 293 -7.75 -4.22 19.98
CA ASP A 293 -8.06 -3.54 21.25
C ASP A 293 -8.28 -2.04 21.03
N ILE A 294 -9.21 -1.45 21.77
CA ILE A 294 -9.91 -0.21 21.41
C ILE A 294 -9.76 0.80 22.55
N PRO A 295 -9.02 1.91 22.36
CA PRO A 295 -8.79 2.89 23.41
C PRO A 295 -10.10 3.48 23.92
N LYS A 296 -10.30 3.47 25.24
CA LYS A 296 -11.58 3.78 25.90
C LYS A 296 -12.20 5.13 25.50
N GLY A 297 -11.37 6.14 25.21
CA GLY A 297 -11.82 7.46 24.74
C GLY A 297 -12.45 7.47 23.34
N LEU A 298 -12.38 6.36 22.61
CA LEU A 298 -12.92 6.14 21.26
C LEU A 298 -13.85 4.90 21.22
N LEU A 299 -14.52 4.57 22.35
CA LEU A 299 -15.63 3.62 22.34
C LEU A 299 -16.95 4.30 21.87
N ASP A 300 -17.17 5.57 22.20
CA ASP A 300 -18.44 6.28 21.97
C ASP A 300 -18.41 7.31 20.81
N PHE A 301 -17.39 7.27 19.95
CA PHE A 301 -17.06 8.35 19.02
C PHE A 301 -17.68 8.18 17.63
N LYS A 302 -18.48 9.15 17.16
CA LYS A 302 -19.19 9.08 15.86
C LYS A 302 -18.35 9.44 14.64
N GLY A 303 -17.65 8.42 14.14
CA GLY A 303 -16.99 8.29 12.84
C GLY A 303 -16.27 6.96 12.73
#